data_AF-A0A7X7XQE4-F1
#
_entry.id   AF-A0A7X7XQE4-F1
#
_cell.length_a   1.000
_cell.length_b   1.000
_cell.length_c   1.000
_cell.angle_alpha   90.00
_cell.angle_beta   90.00
_cell.angle_gamma   90.00
#
_symmetry.space_group_name_H-M   'P 1'
#
loop_
_entity.id
_entity.type
_entity.pdbx_description
1 polymer ?
#
loop_
_entity_poly.entity_id
_entity_poly.type
_entity_poly.pdbx_seq_one_letter_code
_entity_poly.pdbx_strand_id
1 'polypeptide(L)'
;DEDVYNIPVLFMVGWRGEPGTKDEPQHKKQGKITLSTLEVLGVKTFILEDEFKPIIDEAVSYMKKTLKPAAIVVKKGTFSKVILELPPNTFSMTREEALEVMMKHIDNKSVIVSTTGKTSREVFEIREKSGDTHERDFLTVGSMGHTASIALGVALSSKKRVFCIDGDGSMLMHLGGLGVAAINAPKNFKYIVINNGAHESVGGQPTIALDINTKKVLEGLGFSKVYEVKTLEEIEREFPKFKRKNKAALVVYVNQGSRDDLGRPTTTPVENKDLLMKFLRRSRK
;
A
#
# COMPACT_ATOMS: atom_id res chain seq x y z
N ASP A 1 -27.16 3.27 -9.28
CA ASP A 1 -27.53 4.04 -10.47
C ASP A 1 -28.95 3.66 -10.85
N GLU A 2 -29.81 4.64 -11.05
CA GLU A 2 -31.21 4.45 -11.44
C GLU A 2 -31.36 3.92 -12.87
N ASP A 3 -30.33 4.14 -13.71
CA ASP A 3 -30.29 3.66 -15.09
C ASP A 3 -29.82 2.19 -15.20
N VAL A 4 -29.45 1.56 -14.08
CA VAL A 4 -28.94 0.17 -14.06
C VAL A 4 -29.65 -0.64 -12.97
N TYR A 5 -28.92 -1.26 -12.04
CA TYR A 5 -29.51 -2.17 -11.05
C TYR A 5 -30.31 -1.48 -9.95
N ASN A 6 -30.17 -0.15 -9.80
CA ASN A 6 -30.85 0.65 -8.79
C ASN A 6 -30.82 0.03 -7.37
N ILE A 7 -29.65 -0.51 -6.99
CA ILE A 7 -29.46 -1.15 -5.69
C ILE A 7 -29.20 -0.05 -4.64
N PRO A 8 -30.03 0.10 -3.60
CA PRO A 8 -29.76 1.02 -2.51
C PRO A 8 -28.59 0.50 -1.68
N VAL A 9 -27.57 1.34 -1.52
CA VAL A 9 -26.39 1.07 -0.70
C VAL A 9 -26.14 2.27 0.21
N LEU A 10 -25.94 1.98 1.50
CA LEU A 10 -25.50 2.97 2.47
C LEU A 10 -23.97 2.99 2.51
N PHE A 11 -23.37 4.10 2.10
CA PHE A 11 -21.94 4.32 2.22
C PHE A 11 -21.62 4.98 3.57
N MET A 12 -20.59 4.49 4.25
CA MET A 12 -20.00 5.17 5.39
C MET A 12 -18.64 5.73 4.96
N VAL A 13 -18.51 7.05 4.89
CA VAL A 13 -17.39 7.73 4.24
C VAL A 13 -16.66 8.62 5.24
N GLY A 14 -15.43 8.27 5.61
CA GLY A 14 -14.60 9.16 6.43
C GLY A 14 -14.23 10.45 5.68
N TRP A 15 -14.42 11.62 6.29
CA TRP A 15 -14.08 12.93 5.72
C TRP A 15 -12.57 13.23 5.86
N ARG A 16 -11.75 12.39 5.22
CA ARG A 16 -10.28 12.55 5.20
C ARG A 16 -9.92 13.88 4.56
N GLY A 17 -9.07 14.66 5.24
CA GLY A 17 -8.68 16.00 4.81
C GLY A 17 -9.81 17.05 4.84
N GLU A 18 -10.79 16.91 5.73
CA GLU A 18 -11.85 17.90 5.98
C GLU A 18 -11.25 19.33 6.03
N PRO A 19 -11.82 20.29 5.27
CA PRO A 19 -11.32 21.67 5.25
C PRO A 19 -11.21 22.26 6.66
N GLY A 20 -10.05 22.84 6.98
CA GLY A 20 -9.78 23.39 8.31
C GLY A 20 -9.14 22.40 9.29
N THR A 21 -8.99 21.13 8.92
CA THR A 21 -8.35 20.09 9.77
C THR A 21 -6.96 19.69 9.25
N LYS A 22 -6.09 19.21 10.15
CA LYS A 22 -4.77 18.65 9.80
C LYS A 22 -4.89 17.15 9.48
N ASP A 23 -4.42 16.76 8.31
CA ASP A 23 -4.35 15.39 7.80
C ASP A 23 -3.16 15.25 6.81
N GLU A 24 -2.99 14.07 6.21
CA GLU A 24 -1.94 13.82 5.21
C GLU A 24 -2.04 14.75 3.99
N PRO A 25 -0.90 15.12 3.38
CA PRO A 25 -0.88 15.99 2.20
C PRO A 25 -1.81 15.53 1.08
N GLN A 26 -1.86 14.22 0.80
CA GLN A 26 -2.72 13.65 -0.25
C GLN A 26 -4.22 13.77 0.04
N HIS A 27 -4.63 13.90 1.31
CA HIS A 27 -6.04 14.02 1.67
C HIS A 27 -6.58 15.46 1.45
N LYS A 28 -5.71 16.47 1.27
CA LYS A 28 -6.12 17.87 1.14
C LYS A 28 -7.08 18.11 -0.04
N LYS A 29 -6.83 17.49 -1.19
CA LYS A 29 -7.73 17.59 -2.34
C LYS A 29 -8.98 16.75 -2.10
N GLN A 30 -8.82 15.54 -1.55
CA GLN A 30 -9.92 14.63 -1.22
C GLN A 30 -10.98 15.33 -0.36
N GLY A 31 -10.62 15.84 0.82
CA GLY A 31 -11.62 16.43 1.72
C GLY A 31 -12.29 17.69 1.17
N LYS A 32 -11.63 18.45 0.30
CA LYS A 32 -12.23 19.58 -0.43
C LYS A 32 -13.33 19.16 -1.41
N ILE A 33 -13.22 17.98 -2.02
CA ILE A 33 -14.13 17.54 -3.09
C ILE A 33 -15.09 16.44 -2.66
N THR A 34 -14.92 15.82 -1.48
CA THR A 34 -15.73 14.67 -1.03
C THR A 34 -17.23 14.89 -1.23
N LEU A 35 -17.77 16.00 -0.73
CA LEU A 35 -19.21 16.30 -0.83
C LEU A 35 -19.64 16.53 -2.28
N SER A 36 -18.89 17.32 -3.05
CA SER A 36 -19.19 17.56 -4.47
C SER A 36 -19.09 16.29 -5.32
N THR A 37 -18.17 15.38 -4.99
CA THR A 37 -18.05 14.09 -5.69
C THR A 37 -19.27 13.22 -5.43
N LEU A 38 -19.73 13.14 -4.18
CA LEU A 38 -20.94 12.40 -3.83
C LEU A 38 -22.18 12.98 -4.50
N GLU A 39 -22.29 14.31 -4.55
CA GLU A 39 -23.36 15.01 -5.26
C GLU A 39 -23.36 14.70 -6.76
N VAL A 40 -22.20 14.79 -7.43
CA VAL A 40 -22.05 14.45 -8.86
C VAL A 40 -22.41 13.00 -9.14
N LEU A 41 -22.11 12.09 -8.21
CA LEU A 41 -22.49 10.67 -8.31
C LEU A 41 -23.98 10.40 -7.99
N GLY A 42 -24.77 11.44 -7.71
CA GLY A 42 -26.19 11.31 -7.34
C GLY A 42 -26.41 10.67 -5.98
N VAL A 43 -25.40 10.67 -5.10
CA VAL A 43 -25.47 10.07 -3.76
C VAL A 43 -25.89 11.12 -2.75
N LYS A 44 -27.10 10.96 -2.18
CA LYS A 44 -27.58 11.87 -1.12
C LYS A 44 -26.65 11.75 0.09
N THR A 45 -26.13 12.90 0.53
CA THR A 45 -25.14 12.95 1.60
C THR A 45 -25.77 13.45 2.90
N PHE A 46 -25.38 12.80 3.99
CA PHE A 46 -25.71 13.14 5.37
C PHE A 46 -24.39 13.28 6.14
N ILE A 47 -24.22 14.30 6.98
CA ILE A 47 -23.02 14.46 7.79
C ILE A 47 -23.31 13.88 9.17
N LEU A 48 -22.46 12.98 9.66
CA LEU A 48 -22.63 12.37 10.96
C LEU A 48 -22.29 13.37 12.08
N GLU A 49 -23.22 13.55 13.00
CA GLU A 49 -23.08 14.35 14.21
C GLU A 49 -23.23 13.46 15.46
N ASP A 50 -23.05 14.03 16.66
CA ASP A 50 -23.04 13.27 17.92
C ASP A 50 -24.36 12.49 18.14
N GLU A 51 -25.50 13.08 17.76
CA GLU A 51 -26.79 12.38 17.69
C GLU A 51 -26.96 11.65 16.35
N PHE A 52 -26.29 10.50 16.22
CA PHE A 52 -26.21 9.77 14.94
C PHE A 52 -27.50 9.05 14.51
N LYS A 53 -28.36 8.65 15.45
CA LYS A 53 -29.50 7.76 15.15
C LYS A 53 -30.52 8.38 14.18
N PRO A 54 -31.01 9.62 14.39
CA PRO A 54 -31.93 10.26 13.44
C PRO A 54 -31.35 10.37 12.02
N ILE A 55 -30.04 10.62 11.91
CA ILE A 55 -29.34 10.75 10.64
C ILE A 55 -29.31 9.42 9.88
N ILE A 56 -29.03 8.32 10.58
CA ILE A 56 -29.07 6.97 10.00
C ILE A 56 -30.50 6.62 9.57
N ASP A 57 -31.50 6.89 10.41
CA ASP A 57 -32.91 6.61 10.12
C ASP A 57 -33.38 7.39 8.88
N GLU A 58 -32.99 8.65 8.74
CA GLU A 58 -33.28 9.47 7.57
C GLU A 58 -32.62 8.92 6.31
N ALA A 59 -31.32 8.56 6.38
CA ALA A 59 -30.61 7.98 5.25
C ALA A 59 -31.24 6.66 4.78
N VAL A 60 -31.60 5.77 5.72
CA VAL A 60 -32.28 4.51 5.42
C VAL A 60 -33.68 4.75 4.84
N SER A 61 -34.43 5.71 5.39
CA SER A 61 -35.75 6.09 4.87
C SER A 61 -35.66 6.61 3.45
N TYR A 62 -34.67 7.47 3.15
CA TYR A 62 -34.39 7.96 1.80
C TYR A 62 -34.10 6.81 0.84
N MET A 63 -33.18 5.91 1.19
CA MET A 63 -32.82 4.77 0.34
C MET A 63 -34.02 3.85 0.07
N LYS A 64 -34.84 3.57 1.10
CA LYS A 64 -36.05 2.74 0.94
C LYS A 64 -37.09 3.37 0.02
N LYS A 65 -37.26 4.69 0.07
CA LYS A 65 -38.24 5.42 -0.73
C LYS A 65 -37.80 5.61 -2.19
N THR A 66 -36.50 5.80 -2.41
CA THR A 66 -35.97 6.21 -3.72
C THR A 66 -35.22 5.11 -4.44
N LEU A 67 -34.81 4.04 -3.73
CA LEU A 67 -33.85 3.02 -4.15
C LEU A 67 -32.46 3.58 -4.52
N LYS A 68 -32.23 4.87 -4.28
CA LYS A 68 -30.96 5.55 -4.55
C LYS A 68 -29.98 5.31 -3.40
N PRO A 69 -28.66 5.32 -3.67
CA PRO A 69 -27.65 5.26 -2.63
C PRO A 69 -27.67 6.51 -1.74
N ALA A 70 -27.23 6.32 -0.50
CA ALA A 70 -26.98 7.40 0.45
C ALA A 70 -25.57 7.27 1.03
N ALA A 71 -24.97 8.39 1.42
CA ALA A 71 -23.68 8.42 2.09
C ALA A 71 -23.78 9.15 3.43
N ILE A 72 -23.27 8.52 4.48
CA ILE A 72 -23.01 9.14 5.77
C ILE A 72 -21.53 9.53 5.81
N VAL A 73 -21.26 10.84 5.82
CA VAL A 73 -19.92 11.41 5.87
C VAL A 73 -19.53 11.64 7.33
N VAL A 74 -18.46 10.98 7.76
CA VAL A 74 -18.02 10.92 9.16
C VAL A 74 -16.83 11.85 9.37
N LYS A 75 -16.96 12.80 10.29
CA LYS A 75 -15.88 13.72 10.67
C LYS A 75 -14.79 13.00 11.47
N LYS A 76 -13.61 13.62 11.52
CA LYS A 76 -12.52 13.09 12.35
C LYS A 76 -12.91 13.17 13.82
N GLY A 77 -12.74 12.07 14.55
CA GLY A 77 -13.00 12.02 15.99
C GLY A 77 -14.43 11.60 16.39
N THR A 78 -15.31 11.31 15.43
CA THR A 78 -16.69 10.86 15.73
C THR A 78 -16.74 9.50 16.44
N PHE A 79 -15.84 8.56 16.09
CA PHE A 79 -15.80 7.24 16.71
C PHE A 79 -14.69 7.12 17.75
N SER A 80 -14.97 6.39 18.83
CA SER A 80 -13.98 5.99 19.82
C SER A 80 -13.00 4.95 19.23
N LYS A 81 -11.83 4.83 19.85
CA LYS A 81 -10.82 3.86 19.44
C LYS A 81 -11.31 2.45 19.76
N VAL A 82 -11.37 1.58 18.76
CA VAL A 82 -11.59 0.14 18.92
C VAL A 82 -10.22 -0.55 18.98
N ILE A 83 -10.01 -1.37 20.02
CA ILE A 83 -8.84 -2.24 20.12
C ILE A 83 -9.23 -3.56 19.46
N LEU A 84 -8.55 -3.92 18.38
CA LEU A 84 -8.76 -5.20 17.70
C LEU A 84 -7.94 -6.28 18.40
N GLU A 85 -8.57 -7.44 18.63
CA GLU A 85 -7.85 -8.67 18.96
C GLU A 85 -7.13 -9.16 17.69
N LEU A 86 -5.82 -8.98 17.66
CA LEU A 86 -5.00 -9.43 16.55
C LEU A 86 -4.66 -10.92 16.73
N PRO A 87 -4.54 -11.68 15.63
CA PRO A 87 -4.05 -13.05 15.70
C PRO A 87 -2.64 -13.07 16.32
N PRO A 88 -2.28 -14.17 17.02
CA PRO A 88 -0.96 -14.28 17.62
C PRO A 88 0.13 -14.24 16.55
N ASN A 89 1.30 -13.74 16.94
CA ASN A 89 2.50 -13.77 16.10
C ASN A 89 2.88 -15.22 15.78
N THR A 90 3.04 -15.53 14.50
CA THR A 90 3.34 -16.87 13.98
C THR A 90 4.73 -16.96 13.33
N PHE A 91 5.37 -15.82 13.06
CA PHE A 91 6.69 -15.73 12.42
C PHE A 91 7.74 -15.25 13.41
N SER A 92 9.02 -15.24 13.00
CA SER A 92 10.14 -14.90 13.89
C SER A 92 10.70 -13.49 13.71
N MET A 93 10.17 -12.71 12.76
CA MET A 93 10.70 -11.40 12.42
C MET A 93 9.59 -10.40 12.12
N THR A 94 9.87 -9.13 12.37
CA THR A 94 9.05 -7.99 12.00
C THR A 94 9.32 -7.56 10.55
N ARG A 95 8.45 -6.71 10.01
CA ARG A 95 8.66 -6.09 8.69
C ARG A 95 9.94 -5.26 8.64
N GLU A 96 10.18 -4.44 9.66
CA GLU A 96 11.36 -3.56 9.70
C GLU A 96 12.67 -4.36 9.73
N GLU A 97 12.77 -5.42 10.55
CA GLU A 97 13.95 -6.30 10.57
C GLU A 97 14.19 -6.99 9.22
N ALA A 98 13.13 -7.49 8.58
CA ALA A 98 13.24 -8.10 7.26
C ALA A 98 13.71 -7.09 6.20
N LEU A 99 13.17 -5.85 6.23
CA LEU A 99 13.59 -4.77 5.35
C LEU A 99 15.05 -4.39 5.57
N GLU A 100 15.50 -4.26 6.82
CA GLU A 100 16.89 -3.95 7.15
C GLU A 100 17.86 -4.97 6.54
N VAL A 101 17.58 -6.28 6.70
CA VAL A 101 18.43 -7.33 6.13
C VAL A 101 18.38 -7.30 4.60
N MET A 102 17.19 -7.22 3.99
CA MET A 102 17.07 -7.18 2.53
C MET A 102 17.76 -5.97 1.90
N MET A 103 17.65 -4.79 2.51
CA MET A 103 18.20 -3.55 1.97
C MET A 103 19.73 -3.55 1.96
N LYS A 104 20.39 -4.26 2.89
CA LYS A 104 21.86 -4.48 2.85
C LYS A 104 22.32 -5.20 1.59
N HIS A 105 21.46 -6.05 1.01
CA HIS A 105 21.74 -6.77 -0.23
C HIS A 105 21.39 -5.98 -1.50
N ILE A 106 20.74 -4.82 -1.39
CA ILE A 106 20.37 -3.95 -2.52
C ILE A 106 21.52 -2.98 -2.80
N ASP A 107 22.06 -3.02 -4.02
CA ASP A 107 23.18 -2.15 -4.40
C ASP A 107 22.73 -0.70 -4.65
N ASN A 108 23.65 0.24 -4.47
CA ASN A 108 23.43 1.68 -4.69
C ASN A 108 23.14 2.08 -6.15
N LYS A 109 23.10 1.12 -7.10
CA LYS A 109 22.72 1.34 -8.50
C LYS A 109 21.29 0.90 -8.78
N SER A 110 20.62 0.30 -7.80
CA SER A 110 19.25 -0.19 -7.87
C SER A 110 18.26 0.84 -7.33
N VAL A 111 17.00 0.70 -7.75
CA VAL A 111 15.86 1.51 -7.29
C VAL A 111 14.96 0.64 -6.42
N ILE A 112 14.43 1.21 -5.35
CA ILE A 112 13.35 0.62 -4.56
C ILE A 112 12.06 1.37 -4.87
N VAL A 113 10.97 0.64 -5.09
CA VAL A 113 9.62 1.19 -5.13
C VAL A 113 8.85 0.48 -4.03
N SER A 114 8.52 1.18 -2.95
CA SER A 114 7.86 0.59 -1.79
C SER A 114 6.38 0.98 -1.72
N THR A 115 5.56 0.06 -1.21
CA THR A 115 4.11 0.26 -1.05
C THR A 115 3.77 1.28 0.02
N THR A 116 2.53 1.75 -0.04
CA THR A 116 2.03 2.79 0.84
C THR A 116 1.94 2.36 2.30
N GLY A 117 1.84 3.34 3.20
CA GLY A 117 1.72 3.11 4.63
C GLY A 117 3.06 2.90 5.31
N LYS A 118 3.10 2.00 6.30
CA LYS A 118 4.25 1.80 7.19
C LYS A 118 5.49 1.27 6.47
N THR A 119 5.35 0.44 5.43
CA THR A 119 6.48 -0.09 4.67
C THR A 119 7.35 1.02 4.05
N SER A 120 6.77 2.01 3.37
CA SER A 120 7.54 3.16 2.89
C SER A 120 8.18 3.99 4.00
N ARG A 121 7.56 4.07 5.19
CA ARG A 121 8.13 4.79 6.34
C ARG A 121 9.36 4.08 6.89
N GLU A 122 9.29 2.76 7.05
CA GLU A 122 10.41 1.95 7.50
C GLU A 122 11.56 1.99 6.48
N VAL A 123 11.28 1.88 5.17
CA VAL A 123 12.33 2.06 4.13
C VAL A 123 13.02 3.42 4.27
N PHE A 124 12.26 4.50 4.52
CA PHE A 124 12.81 5.83 4.75
C PHE A 124 13.67 5.89 6.02
N GLU A 125 13.20 5.38 7.15
CA GLU A 125 13.98 5.41 8.39
C GLU A 125 15.22 4.52 8.35
N ILE A 126 15.17 3.40 7.64
CA ILE A 126 16.34 2.54 7.43
C ILE A 126 17.42 3.30 6.65
N ARG A 127 17.04 4.11 5.65
CA ARG A 127 17.98 5.01 4.95
C ARG A 127 18.58 6.05 5.89
N GLU A 128 17.75 6.73 6.68
CA GLU A 128 18.20 7.71 7.68
C GLU A 128 19.19 7.09 8.68
N LYS A 129 18.83 5.95 9.26
CA LYS A 129 19.65 5.21 10.23
C LYS A 129 21.01 4.79 9.65
N SER A 130 21.05 4.47 8.36
CA SER A 130 22.29 4.09 7.66
C SER A 130 23.09 5.27 7.10
N GLY A 131 22.59 6.51 7.22
CA GLY A 131 23.20 7.70 6.60
C GLY A 131 23.20 7.67 5.07
N ASP A 132 22.31 6.90 4.46
CA ASP A 132 22.23 6.71 3.02
C ASP A 132 21.22 7.66 2.37
N THR A 133 21.34 7.86 1.06
CA THR A 133 20.47 8.77 0.31
C THR A 133 19.13 8.14 -0.06
N HIS A 134 18.08 8.96 -0.05
CA HIS A 134 16.72 8.61 -0.52
C HIS A 134 16.53 8.72 -2.03
N GLU A 135 17.53 9.17 -2.79
CA GLU A 135 17.38 9.47 -4.23
C GLU A 135 17.06 8.25 -5.09
N ARG A 136 17.10 7.05 -4.51
CA ARG A 136 16.90 5.76 -5.18
C ARG A 136 15.60 5.08 -4.78
N ASP A 137 14.80 5.71 -3.93
CA ASP A 137 13.59 5.12 -3.40
C ASP A 137 12.37 5.92 -3.89
N PHE A 138 11.36 5.22 -4.40
CA PHE A 138 10.03 5.78 -4.64
C PHE A 138 9.10 5.29 -3.53
N LEU A 139 8.63 6.23 -2.70
CA LEU A 139 7.75 5.93 -1.59
C LEU A 139 6.30 6.14 -2.03
N THR A 140 5.57 5.07 -2.30
CA THR A 140 4.21 5.18 -2.87
C THR A 140 3.24 5.79 -1.87
N VAL A 141 2.59 6.90 -2.24
CA VAL A 141 1.63 7.59 -1.36
C VAL A 141 0.20 7.37 -1.85
N GLY A 142 -0.69 6.91 -0.96
CA GLY A 142 -2.14 6.92 -1.17
C GLY A 142 -2.66 6.05 -2.32
N SER A 143 -1.89 5.05 -2.77
CA SER A 143 -2.19 4.24 -3.96
C SER A 143 -1.92 2.76 -3.70
N MET A 144 -2.57 2.16 -2.69
CA MET A 144 -2.47 0.73 -2.43
C MET A 144 -2.86 -0.06 -3.70
N GLY A 145 -2.17 -1.17 -3.97
CA GLY A 145 -2.32 -1.97 -5.18
C GLY A 145 -1.55 -1.49 -6.41
N HIS A 146 -0.96 -0.29 -6.38
CA HIS A 146 -0.32 0.28 -7.56
C HIS A 146 1.21 0.17 -7.57
N THR A 147 1.82 -0.30 -6.48
CA THR A 147 3.28 -0.41 -6.33
C THR A 147 3.91 -1.17 -7.48
N ALA A 148 3.35 -2.33 -7.84
CA ALA A 148 3.84 -3.16 -8.94
C ALA A 148 3.78 -2.45 -10.30
N SER A 149 2.69 -1.73 -10.58
CA SER A 149 2.52 -0.98 -11.83
C SER A 149 3.49 0.21 -11.93
N ILE A 150 3.71 0.91 -10.81
CA ILE A 150 4.70 2.00 -10.75
C ILE A 150 6.11 1.44 -10.98
N ALA A 151 6.45 0.36 -10.28
CA ALA A 151 7.75 -0.29 -10.40
C ALA A 151 8.00 -0.85 -11.81
N LEU A 152 6.96 -1.36 -12.48
CA LEU A 152 7.01 -1.75 -13.88
C LEU A 152 7.37 -0.55 -14.78
N GLY A 153 6.69 0.59 -14.61
CA GLY A 153 6.96 1.81 -15.37
C GLY A 153 8.41 2.28 -15.21
N VAL A 154 8.95 2.23 -13.99
CA VAL A 154 10.37 2.53 -13.73
C VAL A 154 11.30 1.52 -14.40
N ALA A 155 10.98 0.22 -14.32
CA ALA A 155 11.79 -0.84 -14.91
C ALA A 155 11.84 -0.80 -16.45
N LEU A 156 10.74 -0.40 -17.09
CA LEU A 156 10.66 -0.19 -18.54
C LEU A 156 11.46 1.04 -18.98
N SER A 157 11.52 2.07 -18.13
CA SER A 157 12.17 3.35 -18.44
C SER A 157 13.67 3.40 -18.10
N SER A 158 14.25 2.33 -17.55
CA SER A 158 15.63 2.31 -17.07
C SER A 158 16.27 0.92 -17.14
N LYS A 159 17.59 0.86 -17.33
CA LYS A 159 18.38 -0.39 -17.22
C LYS A 159 18.80 -0.71 -15.77
N LYS A 160 18.52 0.18 -14.81
CA LYS A 160 18.79 -0.03 -13.38
C LYS A 160 17.86 -1.12 -12.84
N ARG A 161 18.32 -1.90 -11.86
CA ARG A 161 17.48 -2.93 -11.23
C ARG A 161 16.43 -2.26 -10.36
N VAL A 162 15.20 -2.72 -10.42
CA VAL A 162 14.06 -2.18 -9.67
C VAL A 162 13.53 -3.26 -8.75
N PHE A 163 13.51 -2.97 -7.46
CA PHE A 163 12.90 -3.80 -6.42
C PHE A 163 11.55 -3.19 -6.03
N CYS A 164 10.47 -3.85 -6.41
CA CYS A 164 9.13 -3.56 -5.92
C CYS A 164 8.96 -4.23 -4.56
N ILE A 165 8.88 -3.45 -3.49
CA ILE A 165 8.59 -3.92 -2.13
C ILE A 165 7.11 -3.64 -1.87
N ASP A 166 6.29 -4.66 -2.07
CA ASP A 166 4.85 -4.58 -1.89
C ASP A 166 4.40 -5.20 -0.56
N GLY A 167 3.15 -4.92 -0.18
CA GLY A 167 2.47 -5.57 0.93
C GLY A 167 1.45 -6.58 0.39
N ASP A 168 1.16 -7.61 1.16
CA ASP A 168 0.14 -8.62 0.82
C ASP A 168 -1.25 -8.01 0.57
N GLY A 169 -1.70 -7.07 1.41
CA GLY A 169 -2.96 -6.36 1.19
C GLY A 169 -2.98 -5.53 -0.10
N SER A 170 -1.82 -4.98 -0.48
CA SER A 170 -1.65 -4.24 -1.74
C SER A 170 -1.66 -5.18 -2.94
N MET A 171 -0.92 -6.29 -2.86
CA MET A 171 -0.91 -7.36 -3.87
C MET A 171 -2.33 -7.88 -4.15
N LEU A 172 -3.06 -8.22 -3.08
CA LEU A 172 -4.42 -8.76 -3.19
C LEU A 172 -5.38 -7.78 -3.83
N MET A 173 -5.26 -6.49 -3.49
CA MET A 173 -6.14 -5.44 -4.02
C MET A 173 -6.07 -5.37 -5.56
N HIS A 174 -4.87 -5.45 -6.15
CA HIS A 174 -4.65 -5.27 -7.59
C HIS A 174 -3.89 -6.44 -8.22
N LEU A 175 -4.34 -7.66 -7.97
CA LEU A 175 -3.69 -8.88 -8.47
C LEU A 175 -3.61 -8.92 -10.02
N GLY A 176 -4.64 -8.42 -10.71
CA GLY A 176 -4.63 -8.30 -12.18
C GLY A 176 -3.55 -7.34 -12.69
N GLY A 177 -3.32 -6.23 -11.99
CA GLY A 177 -2.24 -5.30 -12.30
C GLY A 177 -0.85 -5.92 -12.09
N LEU A 178 -0.70 -6.71 -11.03
CA LEU A 178 0.53 -7.49 -10.81
C LEU A 178 0.78 -8.51 -11.92
N GLY A 179 -0.26 -9.17 -12.43
CA GLY A 179 -0.15 -10.07 -13.58
C GLY A 179 0.39 -9.37 -14.83
N VAL A 180 -0.16 -8.19 -15.15
CA VAL A 180 0.36 -7.35 -16.25
C VAL A 180 1.83 -7.01 -16.02
N ALA A 181 2.21 -6.63 -14.80
CA ALA A 181 3.60 -6.34 -14.47
C ALA A 181 4.52 -7.56 -14.61
N ALA A 182 4.14 -8.73 -14.08
CA ALA A 182 4.95 -9.94 -14.13
C ALA A 182 5.26 -10.40 -15.57
N ILE A 183 4.27 -10.33 -16.47
CA ILE A 183 4.43 -10.71 -17.88
C ILE A 183 5.30 -9.70 -18.64
N ASN A 184 5.00 -8.41 -18.51
CA ASN A 184 5.62 -7.36 -19.33
C ASN A 184 6.94 -6.83 -18.75
N ALA A 185 7.28 -7.17 -17.52
CA ALA A 185 8.48 -6.68 -16.88
C ALA A 185 9.77 -7.14 -17.58
N PRO A 186 10.75 -6.23 -17.76
CA PRO A 186 12.09 -6.58 -18.21
C PRO A 186 12.88 -7.32 -17.11
N LYS A 187 14.05 -7.86 -17.48
CA LYS A 187 14.88 -8.72 -16.60
C LYS A 187 15.37 -8.01 -15.32
N ASN A 188 15.35 -6.70 -15.30
CA ASN A 188 15.77 -5.84 -14.18
C ASN A 188 14.67 -5.63 -13.12
N PHE A 189 13.45 -6.13 -13.32
CA PHE A 189 12.36 -6.05 -12.33
C PHE A 189 12.41 -7.21 -11.33
N LYS A 190 12.19 -6.89 -10.05
CA LYS A 190 12.15 -7.82 -8.92
C LYS A 190 10.93 -7.51 -8.07
N TYR A 191 10.12 -8.52 -7.77
CA TYR A 191 8.94 -8.35 -6.92
C TYR A 191 9.19 -8.97 -5.55
N ILE A 192 8.88 -8.24 -4.49
CA ILE A 192 8.96 -8.68 -3.10
C ILE A 192 7.59 -8.38 -2.51
N VAL A 193 6.97 -9.38 -1.87
CA VAL A 193 5.74 -9.17 -1.09
C VAL A 193 6.05 -9.45 0.37
N ILE A 194 5.83 -8.45 1.21
CA ILE A 194 5.83 -8.61 2.66
C ILE A 194 4.45 -9.12 3.07
N ASN A 195 4.40 -10.31 3.66
CA ASN A 195 3.18 -10.99 4.04
C ASN A 195 3.09 -11.11 5.55
N ASN A 196 2.34 -10.21 6.18
CA ASN A 196 1.95 -10.27 7.59
C ASN A 196 0.47 -10.66 7.78
N GLY A 197 -0.23 -10.96 6.68
CA GLY A 197 -1.65 -11.29 6.70
C GLY A 197 -2.54 -10.14 7.15
N ALA A 198 -2.16 -8.87 6.97
CA ALA A 198 -2.94 -7.75 7.52
C ALA A 198 -2.79 -6.40 6.80
N HIS A 199 -3.88 -5.63 6.80
CA HIS A 199 -3.89 -4.21 6.49
C HIS A 199 -3.36 -3.37 7.67
N GLU A 200 -2.12 -3.62 8.09
CA GLU A 200 -1.52 -3.11 9.33
C GLU A 200 -1.46 -1.56 9.42
N SER A 201 -1.36 -0.88 8.28
CA SER A 201 -1.28 0.59 8.24
C SER A 201 -2.61 1.29 8.55
N VAL A 202 -3.73 0.57 8.51
CA VAL A 202 -5.09 1.13 8.67
C VAL A 202 -5.91 0.47 9.79
N GLY A 203 -5.25 -0.33 10.63
CA GLY A 203 -5.89 -0.93 11.81
C GLY A 203 -5.49 -2.38 12.06
N GLY A 204 -4.86 -3.06 11.09
CA GLY A 204 -4.44 -4.46 11.28
C GLY A 204 -5.54 -5.48 11.01
N GLN A 205 -6.56 -5.12 10.24
CA GLN A 205 -7.58 -6.06 9.78
C GLN A 205 -6.92 -7.18 8.95
N PRO A 206 -7.31 -8.45 9.16
CA PRO A 206 -6.69 -9.57 8.48
C PRO A 206 -6.93 -9.51 6.97
N THR A 207 -5.92 -9.94 6.21
CA THR A 207 -6.05 -10.28 4.80
C THR A 207 -6.13 -11.81 4.66
N ILE A 208 -6.51 -12.29 3.47
CA ILE A 208 -6.49 -13.72 3.16
C ILE A 208 -5.10 -14.25 2.77
N ALA A 209 -4.05 -13.43 2.84
CA ALA A 209 -2.75 -13.74 2.25
C ALA A 209 -2.01 -14.90 2.92
N LEU A 210 -2.34 -15.20 4.17
CA LEU A 210 -1.83 -16.36 4.90
C LEU A 210 -2.66 -17.64 4.64
N ASP A 211 -3.88 -17.51 4.13
CA ASP A 211 -4.78 -18.64 3.84
C ASP A 211 -4.60 -19.16 2.39
N ILE A 212 -3.99 -18.36 1.52
CA ILE A 212 -3.73 -18.71 0.12
C ILE A 212 -2.27 -19.11 -0.10
N ASN A 213 -2.05 -19.93 -1.14
CA ASN A 213 -0.69 -20.23 -1.59
C ASN A 213 -0.13 -19.07 -2.44
N THR A 214 0.37 -18.03 -1.77
CA THR A 214 0.92 -16.83 -2.40
C THR A 214 2.00 -17.17 -3.42
N LYS A 215 2.86 -18.16 -3.14
CA LYS A 215 3.87 -18.62 -4.09
C LYS A 215 3.25 -19.13 -5.39
N LYS A 216 2.25 -20.01 -5.31
CA LYS A 216 1.57 -20.57 -6.49
C LYS A 216 0.84 -19.49 -7.28
N VAL A 217 0.24 -18.51 -6.59
CA VAL A 217 -0.36 -17.34 -7.24
C VAL A 217 0.70 -16.58 -8.06
N LEU A 218 1.85 -16.25 -7.45
CA LEU A 218 2.94 -15.54 -8.14
C LEU A 218 3.54 -16.36 -9.31
N GLU A 219 3.71 -17.67 -9.15
CA GLU A 219 4.10 -18.55 -10.26
C GLU A 219 3.07 -18.49 -11.41
N GLY A 220 1.78 -18.56 -11.08
CA GLY A 220 0.68 -18.47 -12.05
C GLY A 220 0.56 -17.12 -12.76
N LEU A 221 1.02 -16.02 -12.13
CA LEU A 221 1.09 -14.70 -12.75
C LEU A 221 2.28 -14.54 -13.72
N GLY A 222 3.19 -15.51 -13.79
CA GLY A 222 4.28 -15.54 -14.76
C GLY A 222 5.67 -15.22 -14.20
N PHE A 223 5.84 -15.17 -12.87
CA PHE A 223 7.18 -15.14 -12.28
C PHE A 223 7.88 -16.49 -12.49
N SER A 224 9.07 -16.46 -13.11
CA SER A 224 9.82 -17.68 -13.47
C SER A 224 10.38 -18.44 -12.27
N LYS A 225 10.55 -17.75 -11.14
CA LYS A 225 10.98 -18.34 -9.88
C LYS A 225 10.43 -17.52 -8.73
N VAL A 226 9.83 -18.20 -7.78
CA VAL A 226 9.36 -17.60 -6.54
C VAL A 226 10.13 -18.20 -5.37
N TYR A 227 10.70 -17.33 -4.55
CA TYR A 227 11.39 -17.66 -3.31
C TYR A 227 10.47 -17.35 -2.13
N GLU A 228 10.67 -18.04 -1.02
CA GLU A 228 9.93 -17.82 0.23
C GLU A 228 10.93 -17.81 1.38
N VAL A 229 10.73 -16.89 2.32
CA VAL A 229 11.56 -16.75 3.52
C VAL A 229 10.69 -16.42 4.73
N LYS A 230 11.01 -17.04 5.86
CA LYS A 230 10.29 -16.91 7.13
C LYS A 230 11.18 -16.45 8.29
N THR A 231 12.50 -16.44 8.10
CA THR A 231 13.46 -15.96 9.10
C THR A 231 14.53 -15.06 8.46
N LEU A 232 15.25 -14.30 9.29
CA LEU A 232 16.33 -13.42 8.85
C LEU A 232 17.47 -14.20 8.19
N GLU A 233 17.81 -15.40 8.69
CA GLU A 233 18.83 -16.28 8.12
C GLU A 233 18.44 -16.77 6.72
N GLU A 234 17.14 -17.01 6.50
CA GLU A 234 16.65 -17.37 5.17
C GLU A 234 16.74 -16.19 4.20
N ILE A 235 16.50 -14.95 4.66
CA ILE A 235 16.72 -13.75 3.85
C ILE A 235 18.20 -13.67 3.43
N GLU A 236 19.13 -13.78 4.37
CA GLU A 236 20.58 -13.75 4.10
C GLU A 236 21.00 -14.80 3.05
N ARG A 237 20.42 -16.00 3.12
CA ARG A 237 20.73 -17.12 2.22
C ARG A 237 20.06 -17.00 0.85
N GLU A 238 18.79 -16.59 0.79
CA GLU A 238 17.97 -16.66 -0.43
C GLU A 238 17.94 -15.35 -1.21
N PHE A 239 18.06 -14.18 -0.56
CA PHE A 239 18.00 -12.88 -1.24
C PHE A 239 19.08 -12.72 -2.32
N PRO A 240 20.35 -13.14 -2.13
CA PRO A 240 21.35 -13.10 -3.18
C PRO A 240 20.98 -13.96 -4.41
N LYS A 241 20.33 -15.10 -4.21
CA LYS A 241 19.86 -15.99 -5.29
C LYS A 241 18.70 -15.34 -6.05
N PHE A 242 17.71 -14.83 -5.31
CA PHE A 242 16.58 -14.06 -5.82
C PHE A 242 17.05 -12.86 -6.67
N LYS A 243 18.01 -12.08 -6.17
CA LYS A 243 18.58 -10.92 -6.87
C LYS A 243 19.20 -11.28 -8.22
N ARG A 244 19.80 -12.47 -8.37
CA ARG A 244 20.43 -12.95 -9.62
C ARG A 244 19.43 -13.51 -10.64
N LYS A 245 18.28 -14.04 -10.21
CA LYS A 245 17.33 -14.74 -11.09
C LYS A 245 16.39 -13.80 -11.86
N ASN A 246 16.42 -13.79 -13.19
CA ASN A 246 15.51 -12.94 -13.98
C ASN A 246 14.03 -13.24 -13.67
N LYS A 247 13.15 -12.22 -13.72
CA LYS A 247 11.71 -12.37 -13.46
C LYS A 247 11.41 -13.23 -12.23
N ALA A 248 11.94 -12.81 -11.08
CA ALA A 248 11.78 -13.52 -9.82
C ALA A 248 10.91 -12.73 -8.85
N ALA A 249 10.20 -13.46 -8.00
CA ALA A 249 9.48 -12.93 -6.85
C ALA A 249 10.02 -13.51 -5.53
N LEU A 250 9.84 -12.79 -4.44
CA LEU A 250 10.19 -13.20 -3.08
C LEU A 250 8.99 -12.93 -2.16
N VAL A 251 8.53 -13.96 -1.45
CA VAL A 251 7.53 -13.84 -0.39
C VAL A 251 8.25 -13.82 0.95
N VAL A 252 8.02 -12.78 1.74
CA VAL A 252 8.67 -12.57 3.04
C VAL A 252 7.59 -12.61 4.10
N TYR A 253 7.56 -13.67 4.90
CA TYR A 253 6.55 -13.82 5.95
C TYR A 253 7.04 -13.15 7.24
N VAL A 254 6.24 -12.24 7.81
CA VAL A 254 6.62 -11.44 8.98
C VAL A 254 5.45 -11.31 9.94
N ASN A 255 5.74 -11.03 11.21
CA ASN A 255 4.72 -10.66 12.18
C ASN A 255 4.14 -9.28 11.90
N GLN A 256 2.91 -9.05 12.36
CA GLN A 256 2.37 -7.70 12.45
C GLN A 256 3.15 -6.90 13.49
N GLY A 257 3.39 -5.63 13.19
CA GLY A 257 4.00 -4.72 14.14
C GLY A 257 4.87 -3.69 13.47
N SER A 258 4.91 -2.52 14.10
CA SER A 258 5.84 -1.43 13.81
C SER A 258 6.17 -0.76 15.13
N ARG A 259 7.32 -0.12 15.22
CA ARG A 259 7.65 0.69 16.40
C ARG A 259 6.63 1.80 16.62
N ASP A 260 6.40 2.14 17.88
CA ASP A 260 5.48 3.23 18.26
C ASP A 260 5.98 4.60 17.81
N ASP A 261 7.30 4.75 17.68
CA ASP A 261 8.00 5.96 17.26
C ASP A 261 8.28 6.02 15.75
N LEU A 262 7.69 5.12 14.94
CA LEU A 262 7.85 5.13 13.48
C LEU A 262 7.33 6.45 12.90
N GLY A 263 8.28 7.28 12.48
CA GLY A 263 8.10 8.59 11.90
C GLY A 263 7.61 8.54 10.45
N ARG A 264 7.68 9.70 9.82
CA ARG A 264 7.19 9.93 8.45
C ARG A 264 8.33 10.47 7.61
N PRO A 265 8.34 10.21 6.29
CA PRO A 265 9.27 10.85 5.39
C PRO A 265 9.28 12.37 5.60
N THR A 266 10.46 12.91 5.85
CA THR A 266 10.66 14.36 6.06
C THR A 266 10.71 15.14 4.75
N THR A 267 10.83 14.43 3.62
CA THR A 267 10.76 15.00 2.27
C THR A 267 9.33 14.94 1.72
N THR A 268 8.98 15.90 0.86
CA THR A 268 7.70 15.91 0.16
C THR A 268 7.68 14.86 -0.97
N PRO A 269 6.49 14.37 -1.37
CA PRO A 269 6.38 13.47 -2.52
C PRO A 269 6.94 14.04 -3.83
N VAL A 270 6.87 15.37 -3.99
CA VAL A 270 7.43 16.07 -5.17
C VAL A 270 8.96 15.98 -5.16
N GLU A 271 9.59 16.27 -4.02
CA GLU A 271 11.05 16.15 -3.85
C GLU A 271 11.52 14.71 -4.03
N ASN A 272 10.84 13.73 -3.42
CA ASN A 272 11.17 12.31 -3.60
C ASN A 272 11.14 11.91 -5.07
N LYS A 273 10.08 12.28 -5.79
CA LYS A 273 9.95 12.06 -7.24
C LYS A 273 11.07 12.76 -8.01
N ASP A 274 11.38 14.02 -7.72
CA ASP A 274 12.43 14.76 -8.44
C ASP A 274 13.84 14.17 -8.21
N LEU A 275 14.14 13.74 -7.00
CA LEU A 275 15.40 13.06 -6.68
C LEU A 275 15.53 11.74 -7.45
N LEU A 276 14.47 10.93 -7.45
CA LEU A 276 14.45 9.67 -8.20
C LEU A 276 14.64 9.91 -9.71
N MET A 277 13.94 10.89 -10.28
CA MET A 277 14.07 11.20 -11.70
C MET A 277 15.49 11.66 -12.05
N LYS A 278 16.15 12.43 -11.19
CA LYS A 278 17.57 12.79 -11.34
C LYS A 278 18.45 11.54 -11.32
N PHE A 279 18.27 10.63 -10.35
CA PHE A 279 19.05 9.39 -10.25
C PHE A 279 18.86 8.47 -11.47
N LEU A 280 17.63 8.32 -11.95
CA LEU A 280 17.30 7.49 -13.11
C LEU A 280 18.02 7.98 -14.38
N ARG A 281 18.07 9.31 -14.59
CA ARG A 281 18.73 9.96 -15.74
C ARG A 281 20.26 9.87 -15.72
N ARG A 282 20.89 9.60 -14.58
CA ARG A 282 22.35 9.40 -14.52
C ARG A 282 22.72 8.16 -15.34
N SER A 283 23.40 8.36 -16.47
CA SER A 283 23.96 7.28 -17.29
C SER A 283 24.86 6.40 -16.43
N ARG A 284 24.93 5.10 -16.75
CA ARG A 284 26.03 4.27 -16.26
C ARG A 284 27.30 4.86 -16.87
N LYS A 285 28.08 5.64 -16.09
CA LYS A 285 29.51 5.76 -16.36
C LYS A 285 30.15 4.39 -16.19
#